data_AF-A0A2E0L7P2-F1
#
_entry.id   AF-A0A2E0L7P2-F1
#
_cell.length_a   1.000
_cell.length_b   1.000
_cell.length_c   1.000
_cell.angle_alpha   90.00
_cell.angle_beta   90.00
_cell.angle_gamma   90.00
#
_symmetry.space_group_name_H-M   'P 1'
#
loop_
_entity.id
_entity.type
_entity.pdbx_description
1 polymer ?
#
loop_
_entity_poly.entity_id
_entity_poly.type
_entity_poly.pdbx_seq_one_letter_code
_entity_poly.pdbx_strand_id
1 'polypeptide(L)'
;MADHQLHEVVQLARKGDTVRAYDLIQQITRREPENFQAWMWQAYVAHTNNEKRAALRRALLLRPNDDSIRAMLRQLTAPKHIRRAARSGIFMGYARADELFAVDLTESLRANGIETWLDMTEIGLDTWHGSVTRALMRSGLMLLVLSPEALRSEQLRSEFAWFRQTGKIILPALHKACDYSALDLLCPAIDFMDDYAQGLQQLIRLLTTEQSAENSA
;
A
#
# COMPACT_ATOMS: atom_id res chain seq x y z
N MET A 1 20.28 -0.52 -27.48
CA MET A 1 20.25 0.79 -26.76
C MET A 1 19.89 0.60 -25.29
N ALA A 2 18.84 -0.15 -24.95
CA ALA A 2 18.44 -0.49 -23.57
C ALA A 2 19.59 -1.02 -22.70
N ASP A 3 20.37 -1.95 -23.23
CA ASP A 3 21.44 -2.63 -22.49
C ASP A 3 22.56 -1.66 -22.04
N HIS A 4 22.92 -0.67 -22.87
CA HIS A 4 23.90 0.36 -22.52
C HIS A 4 23.40 1.29 -21.40
N GLN A 5 22.11 1.66 -21.43
CA GLN A 5 21.53 2.52 -20.39
C GLN A 5 21.37 1.77 -19.07
N LEU A 6 21.06 0.47 -19.11
CA LEU A 6 21.01 -0.33 -17.89
C LEU A 6 22.40 -0.49 -17.27
N HIS A 7 23.43 -0.72 -18.08
CA HIS A 7 24.83 -0.72 -17.61
C HIS A 7 25.20 0.60 -16.93
N GLU A 8 24.75 1.73 -17.46
CA GLU A 8 24.95 3.05 -16.84
C GLU A 8 24.27 3.15 -15.47
N VAL A 9 23.02 2.68 -15.32
CA VAL A 9 22.34 2.59 -14.02
C VAL A 9 23.15 1.78 -13.02
N VAL A 10 23.70 0.63 -13.44
CA VAL A 10 24.55 -0.20 -12.57
C VAL A 10 25.79 0.55 -12.12
N GLN A 11 26.46 1.28 -13.02
CA GLN A 11 27.65 2.06 -12.69
C GLN A 11 27.34 3.20 -11.72
N LEU A 12 26.24 3.93 -11.94
CA LEU A 12 25.79 5.00 -11.05
C LEU A 12 25.46 4.44 -9.65
N ALA A 13 24.72 3.33 -9.60
CA ALA A 13 24.37 2.66 -8.34
C ALA A 13 25.60 2.20 -7.57
N ARG A 14 26.61 1.63 -8.26
CA ARG A 14 27.89 1.21 -7.63
C ARG A 14 28.72 2.38 -7.12
N LYS A 15 28.64 3.53 -7.77
CA LYS A 15 29.29 4.78 -7.32
C LYS A 15 28.52 5.48 -6.19
N GLY A 16 27.36 4.95 -5.79
CA GLY A 16 26.49 5.54 -4.76
C GLY A 16 25.60 6.68 -5.25
N ASP A 17 25.60 6.99 -6.55
CA ASP A 17 24.77 8.03 -7.15
C ASP A 17 23.35 7.49 -7.43
N THR A 18 22.64 7.19 -6.35
CA THR A 18 21.33 6.54 -6.41
C THR A 18 20.26 7.45 -7.00
N VAL A 19 20.37 8.76 -6.86
CA VAL A 19 19.41 9.74 -7.41
C VAL A 19 19.41 9.68 -8.93
N ARG A 20 20.59 9.84 -9.56
CA ARG A 20 20.69 9.75 -11.02
C ARG A 20 20.39 8.36 -11.53
N ALA A 21 20.80 7.32 -10.80
CA ALA A 21 20.44 5.95 -11.13
C ALA A 21 18.91 5.74 -11.13
N TYR A 22 18.21 6.32 -10.16
CA TYR A 22 16.75 6.25 -10.02
C TYR A 22 16.03 7.01 -11.15
N ASP A 23 16.50 8.22 -11.49
CA ASP A 23 15.91 9.00 -12.59
C ASP A 23 16.07 8.29 -13.94
N LEU A 24 17.26 7.73 -14.20
CA LEU A 24 17.54 7.01 -15.44
C LEU A 24 16.73 5.70 -15.52
N ILE A 25 16.67 4.92 -14.44
CA ILE A 25 15.94 3.65 -14.46
C ILE A 25 14.43 3.86 -14.59
N GLN A 26 13.87 4.94 -14.02
CA GLN A 26 12.47 5.31 -14.26
C GLN A 26 12.17 5.60 -15.73
N GLN A 27 13.10 6.23 -16.45
CA GLN A 27 12.92 6.47 -17.89
C GLN A 27 12.92 5.15 -18.66
N ILE A 28 13.82 4.23 -18.30
CA ILE A 28 13.90 2.90 -18.90
C ILE A 28 12.60 2.12 -18.65
N THR A 29 12.13 2.01 -17.41
CA THR A 29 10.91 1.24 -17.08
C THR A 29 9.62 1.83 -17.66
N ARG A 30 9.58 3.14 -17.95
CA ARG A 30 8.47 3.75 -18.71
C ARG A 30 8.49 3.40 -20.18
N ARG A 31 9.68 3.34 -20.81
CA ARG A 31 9.83 2.99 -22.24
C ARG A 31 9.73 1.49 -22.49
N GLU A 32 10.22 0.70 -21.55
CA GLU A 32 10.30 -0.76 -21.62
C GLU A 32 9.63 -1.39 -20.38
N PRO A 33 8.29 -1.29 -20.27
CA PRO A 33 7.57 -1.81 -19.10
C PRO A 33 7.67 -3.34 -18.94
N GLU A 34 8.05 -4.06 -20.00
CA GLU A 34 8.25 -5.51 -19.99
C GLU A 34 9.67 -5.93 -19.59
N ASN A 35 10.57 -4.97 -19.31
CA ASN A 35 11.95 -5.24 -18.94
C ASN A 35 12.07 -5.57 -17.44
N PHE A 36 12.11 -6.88 -17.13
CA PHE A 36 12.23 -7.38 -15.77
C PHE A 36 13.47 -6.85 -15.03
N GLN A 37 14.64 -6.84 -15.69
CA GLN A 37 15.88 -6.38 -15.07
C GLN A 37 15.79 -4.89 -14.71
N ALA A 38 15.13 -4.09 -15.54
CA ALA A 38 14.95 -2.68 -15.26
C ALA A 38 14.13 -2.45 -13.97
N TRP A 39 13.05 -3.22 -13.77
CA TRP A 39 12.26 -3.14 -12.53
C TRP A 39 13.04 -3.61 -11.30
N MET A 40 13.88 -4.64 -11.42
CA MET A 40 14.74 -5.09 -10.32
C MET A 40 15.78 -4.03 -9.94
N TRP A 41 16.41 -3.39 -10.93
CA TRP A 41 17.32 -2.27 -10.68
C TRP A 41 16.59 -1.06 -10.08
N GLN A 42 15.37 -0.76 -10.53
CA GLN A 42 14.57 0.31 -9.93
C GLN A 42 14.23 0.02 -8.47
N ALA A 43 13.92 -1.24 -8.12
CA ALA A 43 13.71 -1.63 -6.73
C ALA A 43 15.00 -1.54 -5.88
N TYR A 44 16.17 -1.76 -6.49
CA TYR A 44 17.47 -1.68 -5.81
C TYR A 44 17.87 -0.24 -5.49
N VAL A 45 17.69 0.69 -6.44
CA VAL A 45 18.09 2.10 -6.29
C VAL A 45 16.98 2.99 -5.71
N ALA A 46 15.81 2.44 -5.41
CA ALA A 46 14.68 3.15 -4.81
C ALA A 46 15.05 3.87 -3.50
N HIS A 47 14.56 5.10 -3.34
CA HIS A 47 14.80 5.93 -2.16
C HIS A 47 13.83 5.62 -1.02
N THR A 48 12.63 5.13 -1.36
CA THR A 48 11.59 4.79 -0.39
C THR A 48 11.10 3.36 -0.52
N ASN A 49 10.56 2.82 0.58
CA ASN A 49 9.91 1.50 0.55
C ASN A 49 8.66 1.47 -0.33
N ASN A 50 8.01 2.63 -0.55
CA ASN A 50 6.87 2.75 -1.46
C ASN A 50 7.35 2.48 -2.90
N GLU A 51 8.37 3.21 -3.35
CA GLU A 51 8.96 3.01 -4.68
C GLU A 51 9.50 1.59 -4.86
N LYS A 52 10.16 1.04 -3.84
CA LYS A 52 10.65 -0.34 -3.86
C LYS A 52 9.52 -1.34 -4.04
N ARG A 53 8.42 -1.23 -3.28
CA ARG A 53 7.24 -2.10 -3.43
C ARG A 53 6.56 -1.91 -4.79
N ALA A 54 6.47 -0.69 -5.30
CA ALA A 54 5.90 -0.42 -6.61
C ALA A 54 6.68 -1.12 -7.73
N ALA A 55 8.02 -0.99 -7.71
CA ALA A 55 8.90 -1.64 -8.67
C ALA A 55 8.85 -3.18 -8.56
N LEU A 56 8.88 -3.73 -7.34
CA LEU A 56 8.77 -5.17 -7.12
C LEU A 56 7.42 -5.75 -7.56
N ARG A 57 6.31 -5.03 -7.36
CA ARG A 57 5.00 -5.43 -7.88
C ARG A 57 5.01 -5.51 -9.41
N ARG A 58 5.66 -4.56 -10.09
CA ARG A 58 5.81 -4.60 -11.56
C ARG A 58 6.67 -5.77 -12.00
N ALA A 59 7.79 -6.03 -11.32
CA ALA A 59 8.62 -7.21 -11.57
C ALA A 59 7.85 -8.53 -11.39
N LEU A 60 7.00 -8.63 -10.35
CA LEU A 60 6.17 -9.81 -10.10
C LEU A 60 5.13 -10.05 -11.21
N LEU A 61 4.59 -9.01 -11.85
CA LEU A 61 3.69 -9.17 -13.00
C LEU A 61 4.39 -9.86 -14.18
N LEU A 62 5.68 -9.60 -14.38
CA LEU A 62 6.50 -10.22 -15.43
C LEU A 62 6.93 -11.65 -15.07
N ARG A 63 7.02 -11.95 -13.77
CA ARG A 63 7.35 -13.29 -13.26
C ARG A 63 6.44 -13.67 -12.08
N PRO A 64 5.18 -14.09 -12.35
CA PRO A 64 4.18 -14.30 -11.30
C PRO A 64 4.54 -15.36 -10.24
N ASN A 65 5.40 -16.33 -10.61
CA ASN A 65 5.81 -17.44 -9.75
C ASN A 65 7.18 -17.20 -9.08
N ASP A 66 7.67 -15.95 -9.05
CA ASP A 66 8.93 -15.62 -8.38
C ASP A 66 8.74 -15.45 -6.87
N ASP A 67 9.00 -16.54 -6.14
CA ASP A 67 8.89 -16.58 -4.67
C ASP A 67 9.84 -15.61 -3.97
N SER A 68 10.97 -15.27 -4.60
CA SER A 68 11.94 -14.32 -4.04
C SER A 68 11.35 -12.91 -4.01
N ILE A 69 10.64 -12.51 -5.06
CA ILE A 69 9.95 -11.22 -5.12
C ILE A 69 8.79 -11.18 -4.11
N ARG A 70 8.02 -12.27 -4.00
CA ARG A 70 6.96 -12.39 -2.99
C ARG A 70 7.52 -12.26 -1.58
N ALA A 71 8.64 -12.92 -1.28
CA ALA A 71 9.31 -12.82 0.01
C ALA A 71 9.79 -11.38 0.31
N MET A 72 10.40 -10.70 -0.66
CA MET A 72 10.80 -9.29 -0.50
C MET A 72 9.60 -8.38 -0.26
N LEU A 73 8.49 -8.56 -1.00
CA LEU A 73 7.27 -7.79 -0.80
C LEU A 73 6.69 -8.01 0.61
N ARG A 74 6.65 -9.25 1.11
CA ARG A 74 6.23 -9.58 2.48
C ARG A 74 7.12 -8.90 3.53
N GLN A 75 8.44 -8.91 3.34
CA GLN A 75 9.35 -8.19 4.24
C GLN A 75 9.04 -6.69 4.26
N LEU A 76 8.72 -6.10 3.11
CA LEU A 76 8.36 -4.69 2.97
C LEU A 76 6.93 -4.37 3.45
N THR A 77 6.12 -5.37 3.81
CA THR A 77 4.81 -5.23 4.46
C THR A 77 4.77 -5.80 5.88
N ALA A 78 5.94 -6.09 6.47
CA ALA A 78 6.02 -6.48 7.87
C ALA A 78 5.40 -5.43 8.82
N PRO A 79 4.96 -5.81 10.04
CA PRO A 79 4.25 -4.92 10.96
C PRO A 79 4.91 -3.54 11.18
N LYS A 80 6.25 -3.48 11.25
CA LYS A 80 6.98 -2.21 11.36
C LYS A 80 6.71 -1.23 10.21
N HIS A 81 6.52 -1.73 8.99
CA HIS A 81 6.22 -0.90 7.82
C HIS A 81 4.76 -0.49 7.77
N ILE A 82 3.85 -1.37 8.21
CA ILE A 82 2.42 -1.06 8.36
C ILE A 82 2.26 0.09 9.36
N ARG A 83 2.87 -0.01 10.54
CA ARG A 83 2.86 1.06 11.56
C ARG A 83 3.42 2.37 11.04
N ARG A 84 4.58 2.33 10.36
CA ARG A 84 5.18 3.53 9.78
C ARG A 84 4.26 4.19 8.75
N ALA A 85 3.59 3.39 7.92
CA ALA A 85 2.63 3.90 6.94
C ALA A 85 1.39 4.51 7.61
N ALA A 86 0.85 3.87 8.66
CA ALA A 86 -0.27 4.39 9.43
C ALA A 86 0.03 5.72 10.14
N ARG A 87 1.26 5.93 10.61
CA ARG A 87 1.72 7.22 11.19
C ARG A 87 1.70 8.39 10.19
N SER A 88 1.64 8.10 8.89
CA SER A 88 1.47 9.11 7.84
C SER A 88 -0.01 9.31 7.46
N GLY A 89 -0.94 8.80 8.28
CA GLY A 89 -2.38 8.84 8.05
C GLY A 89 -2.92 7.57 7.38
N ILE A 90 -4.11 7.17 7.80
CA ILE A 90 -4.90 6.07 7.23
C ILE A 90 -6.01 6.64 6.36
N PHE A 91 -6.11 6.18 5.12
CA PHE A 91 -7.24 6.42 4.24
C PHE A 91 -8.24 5.26 4.36
N MET A 92 -9.49 5.54 4.74
CA MET A 92 -10.55 4.54 4.78
C MET A 92 -11.13 4.31 3.39
N GLY A 93 -10.86 3.15 2.80
CA GLY A 93 -11.41 2.76 1.51
C GLY A 93 -12.56 1.78 1.68
N TYR A 94 -13.78 2.21 1.35
CA TYR A 94 -15.01 1.44 1.54
C TYR A 94 -15.99 1.68 0.39
N ALA A 95 -16.93 0.76 0.18
CA ALA A 95 -18.09 1.05 -0.67
C ALA A 95 -19.14 1.80 0.14
N ARG A 96 -19.92 2.66 -0.51
CA ARG A 96 -21.01 3.43 0.13
C ARG A 96 -22.00 2.56 0.91
N ALA A 97 -22.22 1.32 0.48
CA ALA A 97 -23.09 0.37 1.17
C ALA A 97 -22.54 -0.13 2.52
N ASP A 98 -21.25 0.07 2.79
CA ASP A 98 -20.54 -0.31 4.02
C ASP A 98 -20.23 0.92 4.90
N GLU A 99 -20.88 2.06 4.63
CA GLU A 99 -20.60 3.34 5.29
C GLU A 99 -20.72 3.29 6.82
N LEU A 100 -21.75 2.65 7.35
CA LEU A 100 -21.95 2.55 8.81
C LEU A 100 -20.74 1.89 9.48
N PHE A 101 -20.27 0.75 8.94
CA PHE A 101 -19.09 0.07 9.45
C PHE A 101 -17.82 0.94 9.32
N ALA A 102 -17.66 1.64 8.20
CA ALA A 102 -16.51 2.51 7.97
C ALA A 102 -16.48 3.72 8.93
N VAL A 103 -17.64 4.29 9.25
CA VAL A 103 -17.80 5.36 10.25
C VAL A 103 -17.41 4.84 11.63
N ASP A 104 -18.03 3.75 12.09
CA ASP A 104 -17.77 3.17 13.42
C ASP A 104 -16.30 2.81 13.61
N LEU A 105 -15.67 2.23 12.58
CA LEU A 105 -14.25 1.87 12.60
C LEU A 105 -13.35 3.11 12.62
N THR A 106 -13.71 4.15 11.87
CA THR A 106 -12.98 5.42 11.87
C THR A 106 -13.04 6.09 13.25
N GLU A 107 -14.22 6.17 13.85
CA GLU A 107 -14.39 6.73 15.20
C GLU A 107 -13.62 5.94 16.25
N SER A 108 -13.69 4.61 16.17
CA SER A 108 -12.94 3.71 17.06
C SER A 108 -11.43 3.91 16.96
N LEU A 109 -10.89 4.05 15.74
CA LEU A 109 -9.47 4.33 15.52
C LEU A 109 -9.06 5.71 16.04
N ARG A 110 -9.88 6.74 15.79
CA ARG A 110 -9.64 8.11 16.26
C ARG A 110 -9.66 8.19 17.79
N ALA A 111 -10.59 7.49 18.45
CA ALA A 111 -10.64 7.38 19.91
C ALA A 111 -9.38 6.73 20.51
N ASN A 112 -8.65 5.94 19.71
CA ASN A 112 -7.36 5.34 20.07
C ASN A 112 -6.15 6.16 19.58
N GLY A 113 -6.35 7.42 19.18
CA GLY A 113 -5.28 8.34 18.76
C GLY A 113 -4.69 8.05 17.38
N ILE A 114 -5.38 7.25 16.55
CA ILE A 114 -4.92 6.90 15.20
C ILE A 114 -5.58 7.84 14.20
N GLU A 115 -4.77 8.61 13.46
CA GLU A 115 -5.26 9.53 12.44
C GLU A 115 -5.82 8.75 11.24
N THR A 116 -7.14 8.80 11.08
CA THR A 116 -7.88 8.13 10.01
C THR A 116 -8.77 9.14 9.28
N TRP A 117 -8.70 9.13 7.95
CA TRP A 117 -9.49 9.94 7.03
C TRP A 117 -10.67 9.12 6.47
N LEU A 118 -11.87 9.69 6.51
CA LEU A 118 -13.11 9.11 5.97
C LEU A 118 -13.73 10.10 4.97
N ASP A 119 -14.05 9.63 3.77
CA ASP A 119 -14.25 10.45 2.57
C ASP A 119 -15.57 11.25 2.49
N MET A 120 -16.45 11.20 3.51
CA MET A 120 -17.79 11.81 3.43
C MET A 120 -18.22 12.71 4.60
N THR A 121 -17.44 12.86 5.68
CA THR A 121 -17.88 13.62 6.86
C THR A 121 -17.16 14.94 7.11
N GLU A 122 -16.10 15.29 6.37
CA GLU A 122 -15.28 16.48 6.67
C GLU A 122 -15.37 17.63 5.65
N ILE A 123 -16.19 17.54 4.60
CA ILE A 123 -16.15 18.51 3.49
C ILE A 123 -17.56 19.04 3.18
N GLY A 124 -17.79 20.32 3.49
CA GLY A 124 -18.90 21.09 2.92
C GLY A 124 -18.81 21.13 1.39
N LEU A 125 -19.96 21.17 0.74
CA LEU A 125 -20.25 20.86 -0.68
C LEU A 125 -19.37 21.51 -1.78
N ASP A 126 -18.42 22.38 -1.47
CA ASP A 126 -17.75 23.24 -2.46
C ASP A 126 -16.28 22.86 -2.79
N THR A 127 -15.71 21.79 -2.22
CA THR A 127 -14.28 21.42 -2.45
C THR A 127 -13.98 19.91 -2.62
N TRP A 128 -14.98 19.09 -2.93
CA TRP A 128 -14.92 17.62 -2.86
C TRP A 128 -13.81 16.95 -3.71
N HIS A 129 -13.56 17.40 -4.96
CA HIS A 129 -12.52 16.77 -5.80
C HIS A 129 -11.08 17.05 -5.33
N GLY A 130 -10.83 18.18 -4.65
CA GLY A 130 -9.50 18.54 -4.18
C GLY A 130 -9.08 17.86 -2.88
N SER A 131 -10.06 17.46 -2.06
CA SER A 131 -9.85 16.87 -0.73
C SER A 131 -9.55 15.38 -0.80
N VAL A 132 -10.28 14.59 -1.61
CA VAL A 132 -10.04 13.14 -1.76
C VAL A 132 -8.65 12.88 -2.33
N THR A 133 -8.26 13.58 -3.41
CA THR A 133 -6.92 13.45 -4.00
C THR A 133 -5.83 13.81 -2.99
N ARG A 134 -6.06 14.82 -2.14
CA ARG A 134 -5.12 15.20 -1.09
C ARG A 134 -5.00 14.14 0.00
N ALA A 135 -6.12 13.54 0.42
CA ALA A 135 -6.13 12.44 1.39
C ALA A 135 -5.41 11.20 0.84
N LEU A 136 -5.67 10.83 -0.42
CA LEU A 136 -4.95 9.77 -1.15
C LEU A 136 -3.45 10.05 -1.25
N MET A 137 -3.04 11.30 -1.46
CA MET A 137 -1.62 11.68 -1.53
C MET A 137 -0.93 11.64 -0.17
N ARG A 138 -1.58 12.16 0.88
CA ARG A 138 -0.99 12.30 2.22
C ARG A 138 -0.92 10.98 2.99
N SER A 139 -1.98 10.16 2.91
CA SER A 139 -2.09 8.92 3.69
C SER A 139 -1.01 7.93 3.30
N GLY A 140 -0.37 7.29 4.29
CA GLY A 140 0.63 6.25 4.04
C GLY A 140 0.01 4.86 3.84
N LEU A 141 -1.17 4.63 4.42
CA LEU A 141 -1.86 3.35 4.45
C LEU A 141 -3.32 3.50 4.01
N MET A 142 -3.84 2.54 3.27
CA MET A 142 -5.27 2.36 3.02
C MET A 142 -5.78 1.23 3.91
N LEU A 143 -6.83 1.50 4.69
CA LEU A 143 -7.61 0.46 5.35
C LEU A 143 -8.78 0.14 4.42
N LEU A 144 -8.68 -1.00 3.73
CA LEU A 144 -9.65 -1.43 2.72
C LEU A 144 -10.73 -2.29 3.39
N VAL A 145 -11.94 -1.76 3.51
CA VAL A 145 -13.12 -2.50 3.96
C VAL A 145 -13.54 -3.45 2.84
N LEU A 146 -13.42 -4.75 3.10
CA LEU A 146 -13.77 -5.81 2.16
C LEU A 146 -15.21 -6.27 2.37
N SER A 147 -15.96 -6.23 1.28
CA SER A 147 -17.34 -6.69 1.15
C SER A 147 -17.64 -7.02 -0.32
N PRO A 148 -18.74 -7.71 -0.63
CA PRO A 148 -19.19 -7.87 -2.02
C PRO A 148 -19.40 -6.53 -2.74
N GLU A 149 -19.85 -5.49 -2.03
CA GLU A 149 -20.10 -4.15 -2.58
C GLU A 149 -18.78 -3.41 -2.87
N ALA A 150 -17.77 -3.56 -2.00
CA ALA A 150 -16.44 -3.03 -2.20
C ALA A 150 -15.80 -3.55 -3.50
N LEU A 151 -15.96 -4.85 -3.80
CA LEU A 151 -15.41 -5.45 -5.02
C LEU A 151 -16.09 -4.94 -6.31
N ARG A 152 -17.33 -4.45 -6.22
CA ARG A 152 -18.09 -3.88 -7.35
C ARG A 152 -17.92 -2.36 -7.48
N SER A 153 -17.37 -1.68 -6.47
CA SER A 153 -17.26 -0.21 -6.45
C SER A 153 -16.18 0.30 -7.41
N GLU A 154 -16.58 1.09 -8.41
CA GLU A 154 -15.65 1.71 -9.38
C GLU A 154 -14.78 2.79 -8.75
N GLN A 155 -15.34 3.57 -7.82
CA GLN A 155 -14.61 4.58 -7.08
C GLN A 155 -13.48 3.94 -6.27
N LEU A 156 -13.84 2.93 -5.45
CA LEU A 156 -12.88 2.22 -4.62
C LEU A 156 -11.81 1.51 -5.45
N ARG A 157 -12.17 1.02 -6.64
CA ARG A 157 -11.22 0.43 -7.60
C ARG A 157 -10.14 1.43 -8.01
N SER A 158 -10.50 2.69 -8.25
CA SER A 158 -9.56 3.75 -8.63
C SER A 158 -8.60 4.10 -7.48
N GLU A 159 -9.12 4.23 -6.27
CA GLU A 159 -8.34 4.50 -5.06
C GLU A 159 -7.39 3.34 -4.72
N PHE A 160 -7.90 2.10 -4.79
CA PHE A 160 -7.12 0.88 -4.64
C PHE A 160 -5.98 0.81 -5.66
N ALA A 161 -6.27 1.09 -6.94
CA ALA A 161 -5.27 1.10 -8.00
C ALA A 161 -4.17 2.13 -7.72
N TRP A 162 -4.52 3.32 -7.25
CA TRP A 162 -3.56 4.35 -6.86
C TRP A 162 -2.62 3.89 -5.74
N PHE A 163 -3.17 3.34 -4.64
CA PHE A 163 -2.35 2.79 -3.55
C PHE A 163 -1.44 1.65 -4.02
N ARG A 164 -1.96 0.79 -4.91
CA ARG A 164 -1.19 -0.34 -5.45
C ARG A 164 -0.03 0.14 -6.33
N GLN A 165 -0.30 1.08 -7.24
CA GLN A 165 0.68 1.64 -8.19
C GLN A 165 1.77 2.46 -7.50
N THR A 166 1.40 3.24 -6.49
CA THR A 166 2.36 4.06 -5.70
C THR A 166 3.13 3.24 -4.67
N GLY A 167 2.86 1.94 -4.55
CA GLY A 167 3.55 1.07 -3.60
C GLY A 167 3.20 1.34 -2.14
N LYS A 168 2.13 2.08 -1.88
CA LYS A 168 1.57 2.27 -0.54
C LYS A 168 0.97 0.96 -0.02
N ILE A 169 0.81 0.91 1.31
CA ILE A 169 0.30 -0.28 1.99
C ILE A 169 -1.22 -0.26 1.93
N ILE A 170 -1.80 -1.43 1.63
CA ILE A 170 -3.22 -1.69 1.70
C ILE A 170 -3.39 -2.77 2.76
N LEU A 171 -4.13 -2.45 3.83
CA LEU A 171 -4.46 -3.35 4.92
C LEU A 171 -5.94 -3.73 4.78
N PRO A 172 -6.27 -5.00 4.54
CA PRO A 172 -7.66 -5.42 4.38
C PRO A 172 -8.35 -5.62 5.74
N ALA A 173 -9.57 -5.12 5.86
CA ALA A 173 -10.50 -5.38 6.96
C ALA A 173 -11.71 -6.13 6.39
N LEU A 174 -11.85 -7.42 6.72
CA LEU A 174 -12.91 -8.27 6.19
C LEU A 174 -14.21 -8.04 6.94
N HIS A 175 -15.07 -7.18 6.38
CA HIS A 175 -16.36 -6.82 6.97
C HIS A 175 -17.47 -7.82 6.60
N LYS A 176 -17.47 -8.30 5.35
CA LYS A 176 -18.44 -9.30 4.85
C LYS A 176 -17.72 -10.36 4.03
N ALA A 177 -18.27 -11.58 4.03
CA ALA A 177 -17.74 -12.69 3.24
C ALA A 177 -17.71 -12.33 1.75
N CYS A 178 -16.52 -12.38 1.14
CA CYS A 178 -16.31 -12.14 -0.29
C CYS A 178 -15.03 -12.80 -0.78
N ASP A 179 -14.97 -13.16 -2.06
CA ASP A 179 -13.74 -13.62 -2.71
C ASP A 179 -12.89 -12.43 -3.18
N TYR A 180 -11.83 -12.14 -2.44
CA TYR A 180 -10.88 -11.07 -2.75
C TYR A 180 -9.53 -11.59 -3.29
N SER A 181 -9.45 -12.86 -3.68
CA SER A 181 -8.20 -13.50 -4.15
C SER A 181 -7.57 -12.75 -5.33
N ALA A 182 -8.40 -12.21 -6.23
CA ALA A 182 -7.96 -11.43 -7.39
C ALA A 182 -7.24 -10.11 -7.05
N LEU A 183 -7.36 -9.61 -5.81
CA LEU A 183 -6.72 -8.35 -5.40
C LEU A 183 -5.21 -8.49 -5.14
N ASP A 184 -4.69 -9.72 -4.94
CA ASP A 184 -3.27 -10.01 -4.68
C ASP A 184 -2.69 -9.11 -3.57
N LEU A 185 -3.40 -9.10 -2.43
CA LEU A 185 -3.08 -8.29 -1.26
C LEU A 185 -1.83 -8.83 -0.54
N LEU A 186 -0.95 -7.91 -0.15
CA LEU A 186 0.32 -8.26 0.52
C LEU A 186 0.19 -8.45 2.04
N CYS A 187 -0.93 -7.99 2.61
CA CYS A 187 -1.23 -8.09 4.02
C CYS A 187 -2.39 -9.09 4.18
N PRO A 188 -2.36 -9.97 5.19
CA PRO A 188 -3.52 -10.76 5.53
C PRO A 188 -4.67 -9.85 5.97
N ALA A 189 -5.90 -10.29 5.71
CA ALA A 189 -7.09 -9.57 6.17
C ALA A 189 -7.24 -9.71 7.69
N ILE A 190 -7.63 -8.63 8.33
CA ILE A 190 -8.11 -8.65 9.71
C ILE A 190 -9.60 -8.96 9.65
N ASP A 191 -10.03 -9.97 10.40
CA ASP A 191 -11.42 -10.41 10.40
C ASP A 191 -12.29 -9.50 11.28
N PHE A 192 -13.41 -9.03 10.72
CA PHE A 192 -14.45 -8.26 11.40
C PHE A 192 -15.85 -8.88 11.19
N MET A 193 -15.96 -10.08 10.61
CA MET A 193 -17.25 -10.69 10.30
C MET A 193 -17.97 -11.20 11.56
N ASP A 194 -17.22 -11.80 12.48
CA ASP A 194 -17.80 -12.47 13.66
C ASP A 194 -17.83 -11.58 14.90
N ASP A 195 -16.70 -10.94 15.24
CA ASP A 195 -16.57 -10.09 16.44
C ASP A 195 -15.84 -8.79 16.10
N TYR A 196 -16.59 -7.69 16.09
CA TYR A 196 -16.06 -6.35 15.84
C TYR A 196 -15.00 -5.93 16.86
N ALA A 197 -15.20 -6.23 18.15
CA ALA A 197 -14.27 -5.83 19.20
C ALA A 197 -12.95 -6.59 19.08
N GLN A 198 -13.01 -7.88 18.74
CA GLN A 198 -11.82 -8.69 18.48
C GLN A 198 -11.05 -8.17 17.25
N GLY A 199 -11.73 -7.91 16.14
CA GLY A 199 -11.11 -7.35 14.93
C GLY A 199 -10.46 -5.99 15.19
N LEU A 200 -11.16 -5.11 15.92
CA LEU A 200 -10.65 -3.80 16.31
C LEU A 200 -9.41 -3.92 17.20
N GLN A 201 -9.41 -4.82 18.18
CA GLN A 201 -8.26 -5.04 19.06
C GLN A 201 -7.03 -5.54 18.27
N GLN A 202 -7.23 -6.46 17.32
CA GLN A 202 -6.15 -6.95 16.45
C GLN A 202 -5.58 -5.81 15.59
N LEU A 203 -6.46 -4.99 15.00
CA LEU A 203 -6.07 -3.82 14.21
C LEU A 203 -5.27 -2.82 15.03
N ILE A 204 -5.79 -2.40 16.19
CA ILE A 204 -5.10 -1.46 17.08
C ILE A 204 -3.73 -2.02 17.47
N ARG A 205 -3.66 -3.28 17.89
CA ARG A 205 -2.39 -3.93 18.26
C ARG A 205 -1.37 -3.87 17.13
N LEU A 206 -1.79 -4.16 15.89
CA LEU A 206 -0.92 -4.09 14.71
C LEU A 206 -0.39 -2.67 14.47
N LEU A 207 -1.24 -1.66 14.65
CA LEU A 207 -0.95 -0.25 14.37
C LEU A 207 -0.14 0.46 15.46
N THR A 208 -0.28 0.06 16.72
CA THR A 208 0.30 0.78 17.88
C THR A 208 1.45 0.05 18.55
N THR A 209 1.47 -1.29 18.55
CA THR A 209 2.49 -2.04 19.31
C THR A 209 3.83 -1.98 18.60
N GLU A 210 4.81 -1.29 19.19
CA GLU A 210 6.20 -1.48 18.82
C GLU A 210 6.63 -2.85 19.33
N GLN A 211 6.96 -3.77 18.40
CA GLN A 211 7.74 -4.94 18.80
C GLN A 211 9.08 -4.41 19.28
N SER A 212 9.28 -4.42 20.60
CA SER A 212 10.60 -4.39 21.21
C SER A 212 11.49 -5.38 20.47
N ALA A 213 12.69 -4.96 20.13
CA ALA A 213 13.65 -5.77 19.40
C ALA A 213 13.92 -7.11 20.12
N GLU A 214 13.44 -8.21 19.53
CA GLU A 214 13.95 -9.57 19.69
C GLU A 214 14.41 -9.97 18.28
N ASN A 215 15.69 -10.18 17.96
CA ASN A 215 16.78 -10.72 18.76
C ASN A 215 18.06 -9.88 18.64
N SER A 216 18.57 -9.45 19.78
CA SER A 216 20.01 -9.45 20.03
C SER A 216 20.45 -10.90 20.22
N ALA A 217 21.18 -11.44 19.24
CA ALA A 217 22.15 -12.52 19.39
C ALA A 217 23.04 -12.55 18.14
#